data_AF-A0A355FH51-F1
#
_entry.id   AF-A0A355FH51-F1
#
_cell.length_a   1.000
_cell.length_b   1.000
_cell.length_c   1.000
_cell.angle_alpha   90.00
_cell.angle_beta   90.00
_cell.angle_gamma   90.00
#
_symmetry.space_group_name_H-M   'P 1'
#
loop_
_entity.id
_entity.type
_entity.pdbx_description
1 polymer ?
#
loop_
_entity_poly.entity_id
_entity_poly.type
_entity_poly.pdbx_seq_one_letter_code
_entity_poly.pdbx_strand_id
1 'polypeptide(L)'
;AKLLQYGERIFGITEGSEEERVDKAIEKTEAFYRSLGLTTRLSEENIGMETINLIADRFNDRGVAYGENHNVTGDVAKEILLSCL
;
A
#
# COMPACT_ATOMS: atom_id res chain seq x y z
N ALA A 1 -2.83 11.77 10.20
CA ALA A 1 -1.90 12.07 11.33
C ALA A 1 -0.54 11.37 11.19
N LYS A 2 -0.43 10.03 11.30
CA LYS A 2 0.88 9.33 11.28
C LYS A 2 1.66 9.49 9.96
N LEU A 3 0.99 9.42 8.81
CA LEU A 3 1.66 9.56 7.49
C LEU A 3 2.24 10.96 7.25
N LEU A 4 1.54 12.02 7.66
CA LEU A 4 2.06 13.40 7.62
C LEU A 4 3.32 13.55 8.48
N GLN A 5 3.26 13.03 9.71
CA GLN A 5 4.40 13.03 10.62
C GLN A 5 5.59 12.24 10.05
N TYR A 6 5.34 11.11 9.39
CA TYR A 6 6.35 10.32 8.71
C TYR A 6 7.00 11.11 7.56
N GLY A 7 6.19 11.69 6.66
CA GLY A 7 6.68 12.50 5.54
C GLY A 7 7.52 13.68 6.00
N GLU A 8 7.09 14.38 7.05
CA GLU A 8 7.84 15.49 7.63
C GLU A 8 9.16 15.04 8.26
N ARG A 9 9.13 14.03 9.13
CA ARG A 9 10.32 13.66 9.93
C ARG A 9 11.37 12.89 9.16
N ILE A 10 10.95 12.07 8.19
CA ILE A 10 11.87 11.20 7.46
C ILE A 10 12.31 11.84 6.14
N PHE A 11 11.43 12.61 5.50
CA PHE A 11 11.68 13.18 4.18
C PHE A 11 11.65 14.71 4.13
N GLY A 12 11.38 15.40 5.24
CA GLY A 12 11.33 16.86 5.28
C GLY A 12 10.13 17.47 4.55
N ILE A 13 9.04 16.72 4.34
CA ILE A 13 7.88 17.18 3.57
C ILE A 13 6.97 18.08 4.43
N THR A 14 7.16 19.39 4.32
CA THR A 14 6.42 20.41 5.11
C THR A 14 5.47 21.27 4.27
N GLU A 15 5.59 21.26 2.95
CA GLU A 15 4.82 22.12 2.03
C GLU A 15 3.77 21.36 1.22
N GLY A 16 2.63 22.02 0.99
CA GLY A 16 1.46 21.47 0.29
C GLY A 16 0.28 21.19 1.21
N SER A 17 -0.84 20.76 0.62
CA SER A 17 -1.99 20.26 1.35
C SER A 17 -1.65 18.98 2.12
N GLU A 18 -2.52 18.58 3.06
CA GLU A 18 -2.29 17.32 3.79
C GLU A 18 -2.23 16.11 2.83
N GLU A 19 -3.11 16.07 1.84
CA GLU A 19 -3.16 15.00 0.83
C GLU A 19 -1.88 14.98 -0.01
N GLU A 20 -1.46 16.12 -0.54
CA GLU A 20 -0.22 16.24 -1.33
C GLU A 20 1.02 15.81 -0.54
N ARG A 21 1.05 16.11 0.76
CA ARG A 21 2.17 15.72 1.63
C ARG A 21 2.19 14.22 1.90
N VAL A 22 1.02 13.59 2.04
CA VAL A 22 0.91 12.13 2.18
C VAL A 22 1.35 11.44 0.90
N ASP A 23 0.88 11.91 -0.26
CA ASP A 23 1.24 11.34 -1.56
C ASP A 23 2.74 11.41 -1.80
N LYS A 24 3.37 12.57 -1.56
CA LYS A 24 4.83 12.72 -1.63
C LYS A 24 5.58 11.76 -0.70
N ALA A 25 5.03 11.48 0.48
CA ALA A 25 5.66 10.53 1.41
C ALA A 25 5.57 9.09 0.89
N ILE A 26 4.43 8.71 0.28
CA ILE A 26 4.26 7.41 -0.38
C ILE A 26 5.23 7.28 -1.56
N GLU A 27 5.29 8.28 -2.44
CA GLU A 27 6.20 8.31 -3.60
C GLU A 27 7.66 8.18 -3.19
N LYS A 28 8.12 8.93 -2.17
CA LYS A 28 9.49 8.84 -1.69
C LYS A 28 9.81 7.49 -1.06
N THR A 29 8.84 6.86 -0.40
CA THR A 29 8.99 5.49 0.14
C THR A 29 9.16 4.49 -0.98
N GLU A 30 8.32 4.58 -2.02
CA GLU A 30 8.44 3.73 -3.20
C GLU A 30 9.79 3.93 -3.90
N ALA A 31 10.18 5.18 -4.15
CA ALA A 31 11.46 5.50 -4.78
C ALA A 31 12.66 4.95 -3.99
N PHE A 32 12.59 4.98 -2.66
CA PHE A 32 13.59 4.36 -1.80
C PHE A 32 13.71 2.85 -2.02
N TYR A 33 12.60 2.10 -2.02
CA TYR A 33 12.66 0.66 -2.29
C TYR A 33 13.20 0.34 -3.68
N ARG A 34 12.78 1.09 -4.70
CA ARG A 34 13.30 0.93 -6.07
C ARG A 34 14.80 1.24 -6.15
N SER A 35 15.31 2.21 -5.38
CA SER A 35 16.75 2.49 -5.30
C SER A 35 17.57 1.34 -4.71
N LEU A 36 16.94 0.45 -3.92
CA LEU A 36 17.54 -0.77 -3.39
C LEU A 36 17.43 -1.97 -4.35
N GLY A 37 16.81 -1.78 -5.52
CA GLY A 37 16.59 -2.83 -6.52
C GLY A 37 15.37 -3.71 -6.25
N LEU A 38 14.44 -3.26 -5.39
CA LEU A 38 13.18 -3.97 -5.15
C LEU A 38 12.10 -3.48 -6.15
N THR A 39 11.30 -4.42 -6.64
CA THR A 39 10.07 -4.14 -7.38
C THR A 39 8.98 -3.67 -6.43
N THR A 40 8.07 -2.84 -6.92
CA THR A 40 7.01 -2.20 -6.13
C THR A 40 5.63 -2.36 -6.76
N ARG A 41 5.55 -3.12 -7.86
CA ARG A 41 4.31 -3.49 -8.53
C ARG A 41 4.25 -5.00 -8.76
N LEU A 42 3.05 -5.56 -8.65
CA LEU A 42 2.79 -6.99 -8.84
C LEU A 42 3.09 -7.45 -10.26
N SER A 43 2.85 -6.59 -11.26
CA SER A 43 3.13 -6.87 -12.67
C SER A 43 4.62 -7.06 -12.95
N GLU A 44 5.51 -6.41 -12.21
CA GLU A 44 6.97 -6.59 -12.32
C GLU A 44 7.40 -8.01 -11.91
N GLU A 45 6.60 -8.69 -11.08
CA GLU A 45 6.82 -10.06 -10.61
C GLU A 45 5.87 -11.07 -11.30
N ASN A 46 5.18 -10.66 -12.36
CA ASN A 46 4.22 -11.49 -13.11
C ASN A 46 3.04 -11.99 -12.26
N ILE A 47 2.64 -11.23 -11.24
CA ILE A 47 1.49 -11.54 -10.39
C ILE A 47 0.26 -10.82 -10.92
N GLY A 48 -0.79 -11.58 -11.24
CA GLY A 48 -2.01 -11.07 -11.86
C GLY A 48 -3.30 -11.34 -11.09
N MET A 49 -4.42 -11.07 -11.76
CA MET A 49 -5.76 -11.07 -11.17
C MET A 49 -6.16 -12.39 -10.50
N GLU A 50 -5.70 -13.54 -11.01
CA GLU A 50 -5.96 -14.85 -10.41
C GLU A 50 -5.47 -14.92 -8.96
N THR A 51 -4.23 -14.47 -8.73
CA THR A 51 -3.63 -14.46 -7.38
C THR A 51 -4.35 -13.47 -6.47
N ILE A 52 -4.72 -12.30 -7.01
CA ILE A 52 -5.46 -11.28 -6.26
C ILE A 52 -6.81 -11.84 -5.77
N ASN A 53 -7.58 -12.47 -6.65
CA ASN A 53 -8.86 -13.09 -6.28
C ASN A 53 -8.66 -14.19 -5.25
N LEU A 54 -7.66 -15.05 -5.43
CA LEU A 54 -7.37 -16.15 -4.50
C LEU A 54 -7.04 -15.64 -3.09
N ILE A 55 -6.35 -14.51 -2.95
CA ILE A 55 -6.06 -13.89 -1.65
C ILE A 55 -7.35 -13.38 -1.01
N ALA A 56 -8.18 -12.64 -1.77
CA ALA A 56 -9.43 -12.08 -1.28
C ALA A 56 -10.39 -13.18 -0.79
N ASP A 57 -10.56 -14.25 -1.57
CA ASP A 57 -11.42 -15.39 -1.24
C ASP A 57 -10.94 -16.05 0.05
N ARG A 58 -9.62 -16.30 0.18
CA ARG A 58 -9.05 -16.90 1.40
C ARG A 58 -9.24 -16.04 2.65
N PHE A 59 -9.25 -14.72 2.52
CA PHE A 59 -9.51 -13.82 3.66
C PHE A 59 -10.97 -13.88 4.07
N ASN A 60 -11.88 -13.86 3.08
CA ASN A 60 -13.33 -13.93 3.30
C ASN A 60 -13.74 -15.29 3.87
N ASP A 61 -13.23 -16.41 3.35
CA ASP A 61 -13.51 -17.77 3.84
C ASP A 61 -13.11 -17.97 5.29
N ARG A 62 -12.02 -17.33 5.72
CA ARG A 62 -11.55 -17.37 7.12
C ARG A 62 -12.29 -16.40 8.03
N GLY A 63 -13.07 -15.48 7.46
CA GLY A 63 -13.72 -14.40 8.21
C GLY A 63 -12.74 -13.44 8.89
N VAL A 64 -11.56 -13.23 8.32
CA VAL A 64 -10.53 -12.35 8.90
C VAL A 64 -10.65 -10.92 8.39
N ALA A 65 -10.35 -9.96 9.28
CA ALA A 65 -10.14 -8.57 8.93
C ALA A 65 -8.86 -8.06 9.62
N TYR A 66 -7.84 -7.74 8.82
CA TYR A 66 -6.52 -7.35 9.31
C TYR A 66 -6.40 -5.84 9.57
N GLY A 67 -5.22 -5.42 10.03
CA GLY A 67 -4.88 -4.03 10.33
C GLY A 67 -5.16 -3.63 11.77
N GLU A 68 -4.61 -2.50 12.21
CA GLU A 68 -4.76 -2.00 13.60
C GLU A 68 -6.22 -1.77 13.99
N ASN A 69 -7.08 -1.49 12.99
CA ASN A 69 -8.52 -1.26 13.17
C ASN A 69 -9.39 -2.46 12.79
N HIS A 70 -8.80 -3.62 12.46
CA HIS A 70 -9.53 -4.84 12.06
C HIS A 70 -10.55 -4.61 10.94
N ASN A 71 -10.17 -3.84 9.92
CA ASN A 71 -11.07 -3.42 8.83
C ASN A 71 -10.54 -3.76 7.43
N VAL A 72 -9.37 -4.40 7.33
CA VAL A 72 -8.84 -4.90 6.06
C VAL A 72 -9.42 -6.29 5.79
N THR A 73 -10.64 -6.33 5.25
CA THR A 73 -11.33 -7.56 4.80
C THR A 73 -10.72 -8.10 3.50
N GLY A 74 -11.22 -9.24 2.99
CA GLY A 74 -10.82 -9.72 1.66
C GLY A 74 -11.11 -8.72 0.55
N ASP A 75 -12.21 -7.99 0.65
CA ASP A 75 -12.59 -6.96 -0.35
C ASP A 75 -11.63 -5.76 -0.31
N VAL A 76 -11.29 -5.27 0.89
CA VAL A 76 -10.30 -4.18 1.05
C VAL A 76 -8.91 -4.64 0.61
N ALA A 77 -8.52 -5.88 0.93
CA ALA A 77 -7.26 -6.45 0.45
C ALA A 77 -7.20 -6.53 -1.07
N LYS A 78 -8.32 -6.88 -1.73
CA LYS A 78 -8.42 -6.88 -3.19
C LYS A 78 -8.23 -5.49 -3.78
N GLU A 79 -8.83 -4.46 -3.19
CA GLU A 79 -8.64 -3.07 -3.63
C GLU A 79 -7.18 -2.64 -3.51
N ILE A 80 -6.53 -2.93 -2.39
CA ILE A 80 -5.10 -2.62 -2.19
C ILE A 80 -4.25 -3.31 -3.25
N LEU A 81 -4.47 -4.61 -3.48
CA LEU A 81 -3.70 -5.38 -4.47
C LEU A 81 -3.93 -4.90 -5.91
N LEU A 82 -5.15 -4.45 -6.25
CA LEU A 82 -5.44 -3.85 -7.54
C LEU A 82 -4.71 -2.53 -7.75
N SER A 83 -4.54 -1.72 -6.69
CA SER A 83 -3.73 -0.49 -6.75
C SER A 83 -2.23 -0.78 -6.91
N CYS A 84 -1.79 -2.01 -6.70
CA CYS A 84 -0.39 -2.45 -6.88
C CYS A 84 -0.13 -3.15 -8.23
N LEU A 85 -1.15 -3.33 -9.08
CA LEU A 85 -0.99 -3.96 -10.39
C LEU A 85 -0.14 -3.09 -11.33
#